data_AF-A0A1I0APB0-F1
#
_entry.id   AF-A0A1I0APB0-F1
#
_cell.length_a   1.000
_cell.length_b   1.000
_cell.length_c   1.000
_cell.angle_alpha   90.00
_cell.angle_beta   90.00
_cell.angle_gamma   90.00
#
_symmetry.space_group_name_H-M   'P 1'
#
loop_
_entity.id
_entity.type
_entity.pdbx_description
1 polymer ?
#
loop_
_entity_poly.entity_id
_entity_poly.type
_entity_poly.pdbx_seq_one_letter_code
_entity_poly.pdbx_strand_id
1 'polypeptide(L)'
;MFEWEVGYNMKRETTSIEKEICAKFKRTQIPEAITIDSDGAVVTITLDGKKVVEDNMQDTGNAFEGWAIVAHICSQKDVVLKVNKITSFPKDSFIGHGHFNRFIYRIMKFSEQYNWFSVDSPLEAEINRFRDFIDKNVLVNNKPTKEAEESDRIDENSIEKKLSEDGILKKVLGETPDIGTGKVYRQLPVGLFSGEKSKDTAVFTYGHSAIDLWNKDGNTINIIELKYNNNMIGIITEIFFYSNYMLDLVSNTGLFHLAENEGDNCRGYAELKKGMERVNGIMLANSYHPCIEDERCLKELNKNKLKDRLKYYCVKYDAKIIVVDITGQD
;
A
#
# COMPACT_ATOMS: atom_id res chain seq x y z
N MET A 1 18.13 44.26 -4.57
CA MET A 1 17.91 43.64 -3.26
C MET A 1 16.42 43.35 -3.17
N PHE A 2 16.04 42.11 -3.41
CA PHE A 2 14.67 41.66 -3.19
C PHE A 2 14.65 41.03 -1.80
N GLU A 3 13.96 41.71 -0.87
CA GLU A 3 13.71 41.18 0.47
C GLU A 3 12.76 40.00 0.33
N TRP A 4 13.24 38.83 0.77
CA TRP A 4 12.39 37.67 0.99
C TRP A 4 11.60 37.92 2.26
N GLU A 5 10.31 38.23 2.13
CA GLU A 5 9.39 38.14 3.27
C GLU A 5 9.35 36.68 3.72
N VAL A 6 9.88 36.47 4.92
CA VAL A 6 9.82 35.21 5.66
C VAL A 6 8.35 34.94 5.95
N GLY A 7 7.73 34.10 5.15
CA GLY A 7 6.37 33.63 5.38
C GLY A 7 6.26 33.04 6.77
N TYR A 8 5.55 33.74 7.65
CA TYR A 8 5.13 33.25 8.95
C TYR A 8 4.35 31.95 8.71
N ASN A 9 4.92 30.82 9.12
CA ASN A 9 4.31 29.51 8.99
C ASN A 9 3.15 29.43 10.01
N MET A 10 1.98 30.00 9.67
CA MET A 10 0.78 29.85 10.47
C MET A 10 0.41 28.37 10.49
N LYS A 11 0.61 27.70 11.64
CA LYS A 11 0.15 26.33 11.85
C LYS A 11 -1.34 26.29 11.54
N ARG A 12 -1.76 25.38 10.65
CA ARG A 12 -3.18 25.18 10.35
C ARG A 12 -3.95 24.89 11.63
N GLU A 13 -5.13 25.48 11.77
CA GLU A 13 -6.00 25.12 12.89
C GLU A 13 -6.41 23.65 12.79
N THR A 14 -6.25 22.92 13.89
CA THR A 14 -6.67 21.52 14.00
C THR A 14 -8.19 21.45 14.11
N THR A 15 -8.82 20.64 13.27
CA THR A 15 -10.29 20.49 13.27
C THR A 15 -10.78 19.75 14.51
N SER A 16 -12.08 19.81 14.79
CA SER A 16 -12.69 19.08 15.92
C SER A 16 -12.51 17.57 15.79
N ILE A 17 -12.72 17.01 14.60
CA ILE A 17 -12.56 15.57 14.36
C ILE A 17 -11.11 15.12 14.48
N GLU A 18 -10.13 15.94 14.09
CA GLU A 18 -8.72 15.62 14.28
C GLU A 18 -8.35 15.56 15.76
N LYS A 19 -8.91 16.44 16.59
CA LYS A 19 -8.74 16.39 18.06
C LYS A 19 -9.36 15.12 18.64
N GLU A 20 -10.54 14.72 18.18
CA GLU A 20 -11.20 13.48 18.60
C GLU A 20 -10.36 12.25 18.23
N ILE A 21 -9.85 12.17 17.00
CA ILE A 21 -8.95 11.11 16.55
C ILE A 21 -7.70 11.09 17.44
N CYS A 22 -7.09 12.25 17.68
CA CYS A 22 -5.90 12.34 18.53
C CYS A 22 -6.16 11.86 19.95
N ALA A 23 -7.27 12.26 20.56
CA ALA A 23 -7.67 11.81 21.89
C ALA A 23 -7.92 10.29 21.92
N LYS A 24 -8.68 9.77 20.96
CA LYS A 24 -9.09 8.35 20.87
C LYS A 24 -7.90 7.41 20.69
N PHE A 25 -6.97 7.78 19.81
CA PHE A 25 -5.81 6.95 19.46
C PHE A 25 -4.52 7.40 20.15
N LYS A 26 -4.62 8.22 21.21
CA LYS A 26 -3.50 8.72 22.02
C LYS A 26 -2.37 9.33 21.17
N ARG A 27 -2.74 10.16 20.20
CA ARG A 27 -1.81 10.90 19.34
C ARG A 27 -1.73 12.36 19.76
N THR A 28 -0.62 12.98 19.41
CA THR A 28 -0.40 14.42 19.60
C THR A 28 -0.90 15.24 18.42
N GLN A 29 -0.83 14.69 17.20
CA GLN A 29 -1.29 15.39 16.00
C GLN A 29 -1.58 14.43 14.82
N ILE A 30 -2.40 14.95 13.91
CA ILE A 30 -2.55 14.48 12.54
C ILE A 30 -1.46 15.17 11.69
N PRO A 31 -0.85 14.51 10.70
CA PRO A 31 0.16 15.13 9.85
C PRO A 31 -0.38 16.39 9.16
N GLU A 32 0.48 17.40 8.99
CA GLU A 32 0.07 18.66 8.34
C GLU A 32 -0.30 18.47 6.86
N ALA A 33 0.22 17.42 6.23
CA ALA A 33 0.02 17.08 4.82
C ALA A 33 -1.37 16.52 4.49
N ILE A 34 -2.19 16.25 5.51
CA ILE A 34 -3.57 15.77 5.37
C ILE A 34 -4.47 16.62 6.27
N THR A 35 -5.64 17.00 5.77
CA THR A 35 -6.67 17.65 6.57
C THR A 35 -7.87 16.73 6.66
N ILE A 36 -8.34 16.49 7.88
CA ILE A 36 -9.56 15.74 8.14
C ILE A 36 -10.57 16.71 8.74
N ASP A 37 -11.73 16.87 8.13
CA ASP A 37 -12.78 17.76 8.62
C ASP A 37 -14.13 17.06 8.62
N SER A 38 -15.03 17.47 9.51
CA SER A 38 -16.37 16.88 9.64
C SER A 38 -17.41 17.96 9.45
N ASP A 39 -18.22 17.84 8.40
CA ASP A 39 -19.37 18.69 8.15
C ASP A 39 -20.64 17.85 8.08
N GLY A 40 -21.59 18.14 8.98
CA GLY A 40 -22.85 17.41 9.09
C GLY A 40 -22.65 15.89 9.20
N ALA A 41 -23.14 15.18 8.19
CA ALA A 41 -23.15 13.71 8.14
C ALA A 41 -21.89 13.08 7.51
N VAL A 42 -20.94 13.88 7.01
CA VAL A 42 -19.77 13.36 6.28
C VAL A 42 -18.46 13.84 6.89
N VAL A 43 -17.42 13.03 6.76
CA VAL A 43 -16.03 13.42 7.02
C VAL A 43 -15.31 13.62 5.69
N THR A 44 -14.73 14.79 5.49
CA THR A 44 -13.89 15.07 4.33
C THR A 44 -12.43 14.85 4.68
N ILE A 45 -11.73 14.05 3.87
CA ILE A 45 -10.27 13.98 3.87
C ILE A 45 -9.76 14.76 2.68
N THR A 46 -8.86 15.71 2.91
CA THR A 46 -8.26 16.53 1.86
C THR A 46 -6.75 16.32 1.81
N LEU A 47 -6.26 15.93 0.64
CA LEU A 47 -4.83 15.77 0.37
C LEU A 47 -4.27 16.96 -0.41
N ASP A 48 -2.94 17.11 -0.40
CA ASP A 48 -2.22 18.06 -1.24
C ASP A 48 -1.93 17.44 -2.61
N GLY A 49 -2.42 18.09 -3.68
CA GLY A 49 -2.30 17.60 -5.05
C GLY A 49 -0.87 17.46 -5.56
N LYS A 50 0.07 18.30 -5.09
CA LYS A 50 1.47 18.16 -5.46
C LYS A 50 2.05 16.87 -4.87
N LYS A 51 1.76 16.61 -3.60
CA LYS A 51 2.23 15.39 -2.92
C LYS A 51 1.64 14.13 -3.52
N VAL A 52 0.37 14.15 -3.89
CA VAL A 52 -0.28 13.03 -4.58
C VAL A 52 0.43 12.67 -5.90
N VAL A 53 1.02 13.66 -6.59
CA VAL A 53 1.73 13.46 -7.86
C VAL A 53 3.19 13.07 -7.67
N GLU A 54 3.87 13.61 -6.65
CA GLU A 54 5.33 13.52 -6.49
C GLU A 54 5.78 12.53 -5.41
N ASP A 55 5.03 12.38 -4.32
CA ASP A 55 5.47 11.69 -3.11
C ASP A 55 5.11 10.19 -3.14
N ASN A 56 5.76 9.40 -2.27
CA ASN A 56 5.46 7.98 -2.14
C ASN A 56 4.09 7.77 -1.46
N MET A 57 3.42 6.67 -1.75
CA MET A 57 2.11 6.34 -1.17
C MET A 57 2.19 6.09 0.35
N GLN A 58 3.33 5.63 0.85
CA GLN A 58 3.54 5.39 2.29
C GLN A 58 3.72 6.69 3.09
N ASP A 59 4.07 7.79 2.42
CA ASP A 59 4.27 9.06 3.11
C ASP A 59 2.97 9.48 3.76
N THR A 60 3.05 9.97 4.99
CA THR A 60 1.84 10.07 5.85
C THR A 60 0.75 10.98 5.27
N GLY A 61 1.09 11.88 4.33
CA GLY A 61 0.15 12.71 3.59
C GLY A 61 -0.57 12.02 2.41
N ASN A 62 -0.04 10.89 1.91
CA ASN A 62 -0.58 10.11 0.81
C ASN A 62 -1.19 8.76 1.25
N ALA A 63 -1.01 8.40 2.53
CA ALA A 63 -1.54 7.20 3.16
C ALA A 63 -3.05 7.30 3.51
N PHE A 64 -3.87 7.68 2.52
CA PHE A 64 -5.26 8.05 2.74
C PHE A 64 -6.13 6.88 3.21
N GLU A 65 -5.84 5.63 2.83
CA GLU A 65 -6.63 4.46 3.19
C GLU A 65 -6.64 4.26 4.71
N GLY A 66 -5.46 4.36 5.32
CA GLY A 66 -5.31 4.31 6.77
C GLY A 66 -6.09 5.44 7.45
N TRP A 67 -5.97 6.68 6.96
CA TRP A 67 -6.68 7.82 7.53
C TRP A 67 -8.19 7.78 7.31
N ALA A 68 -8.67 7.26 6.17
CA ALA A 68 -10.08 7.08 5.87
C ALA A 68 -10.72 6.08 6.82
N ILE A 69 -10.06 4.94 7.06
CA ILE A 69 -10.51 3.94 8.04
C ILE A 69 -10.55 4.55 9.44
N VAL A 70 -9.50 5.27 9.84
CA VAL A 70 -9.44 5.93 11.16
C VAL A 70 -10.54 6.96 11.33
N ALA A 71 -10.76 7.82 10.33
CA ALA A 71 -11.82 8.80 10.31
C ALA A 71 -13.21 8.16 10.40
N HIS A 72 -13.45 7.10 9.62
CA HIS A 72 -14.69 6.35 9.62
C HIS A 72 -14.96 5.68 10.98
N ILE A 73 -13.96 5.00 11.56
CA ILE A 73 -14.10 4.37 12.89
C ILE A 73 -14.30 5.41 13.99
N CYS A 74 -13.66 6.57 13.87
CA CYS A 74 -13.80 7.65 14.85
C CYS A 74 -15.20 8.26 14.82
N SER A 75 -15.68 8.62 13.63
CA SER A 75 -16.91 9.38 13.42
C SER A 75 -18.18 8.55 13.22
N GLN A 76 -18.04 7.29 12.76
CA GLN A 76 -19.12 6.46 12.23
C GLN A 76 -19.89 7.10 11.07
N LYS A 77 -19.20 7.95 10.28
CA LYS A 77 -19.76 8.69 9.14
C LYS A 77 -19.12 8.25 7.84
N ASP A 78 -19.81 8.52 6.73
CA ASP A 78 -19.24 8.36 5.41
C ASP A 78 -18.06 9.31 5.20
N VAL A 79 -17.08 8.86 4.42
CA VAL A 79 -15.83 9.57 4.17
C VAL A 79 -15.74 9.96 2.71
N VAL A 80 -15.52 11.25 2.45
CA VAL A 80 -15.29 11.79 1.11
C VAL A 80 -13.83 12.21 0.98
N LEU A 81 -13.10 11.63 0.02
CA LEU A 81 -11.74 12.04 -0.31
C LEU A 81 -11.76 13.17 -1.36
N LYS A 82 -10.92 14.18 -1.13
CA LYS A 82 -10.69 15.31 -2.01
C LYS A 82 -9.19 15.56 -2.16
N VAL A 83 -8.82 16.21 -3.26
CA VAL A 83 -7.46 16.71 -3.44
C VAL A 83 -7.51 18.19 -3.80
N ASN A 84 -6.83 19.01 -3.00
CA ASN A 84 -6.71 20.43 -3.25
C ASN A 84 -5.45 20.73 -4.08
N LYS A 85 -5.45 21.87 -4.78
CA LYS A 85 -4.28 22.41 -5.50
C LYS A 85 -3.73 21.49 -6.61
N ILE A 86 -4.57 20.66 -7.23
CA ILE A 86 -4.16 19.98 -8.46
C ILE A 86 -4.07 21.04 -9.57
N THR A 87 -2.84 21.33 -10.00
CA THR A 87 -2.57 22.30 -11.08
C THR A 87 -3.02 21.78 -12.44
N SER A 88 -2.84 20.48 -12.69
CA SER A 88 -3.49 19.75 -13.77
C SER A 88 -3.25 18.25 -13.62
N PHE A 89 -4.27 17.45 -13.87
CA PHE A 89 -4.11 16.03 -14.13
C PHE A 89 -3.36 15.79 -15.45
N PRO A 90 -2.61 14.68 -15.59
CA PRO A 90 -2.03 14.28 -16.87
C PRO A 90 -3.09 14.35 -17.98
N LYS A 91 -2.84 15.20 -18.98
CA LYS A 91 -3.70 15.32 -20.18
C LYS A 91 -3.29 14.34 -21.28
N ASP A 92 -2.03 13.95 -21.23
CA ASP A 92 -1.40 12.98 -22.12
C ASP A 92 -1.41 11.63 -21.40
N SER A 93 -1.47 10.52 -22.15
CA SER A 93 -1.61 9.14 -21.68
C SER A 93 -1.02 8.89 -20.29
N PHE A 94 -1.68 8.11 -19.42
CA PHE A 94 -1.23 7.78 -18.06
C PHE A 94 0.25 7.32 -17.94
N ILE A 95 0.92 6.97 -19.04
CA ILE A 95 2.36 6.79 -19.14
C ILE A 95 3.18 7.93 -18.49
N GLY A 96 4.20 7.58 -17.71
CA GLY A 96 5.13 8.52 -17.08
C GLY A 96 4.66 9.10 -15.74
N HIS A 97 3.45 8.75 -15.27
CA HIS A 97 2.82 9.33 -14.08
C HIS A 97 2.72 8.34 -12.92
N GLY A 98 3.81 7.61 -12.64
CA GLY A 98 3.81 6.44 -11.75
C GLY A 98 3.16 6.62 -10.37
N HIS A 99 3.50 7.68 -9.63
CA HIS A 99 2.95 7.93 -8.29
C HIS A 99 1.46 8.32 -8.35
N PHE A 100 1.13 9.25 -9.24
CA PHE A 100 -0.24 9.67 -9.48
C PHE A 100 -1.14 8.50 -9.89
N ASN A 101 -0.69 7.64 -10.80
CA ASN A 101 -1.48 6.50 -11.26
C ASN A 101 -1.69 5.45 -10.18
N ARG A 102 -0.70 5.23 -9.31
CA ARG A 102 -0.89 4.41 -8.12
C ARG A 102 -1.93 5.02 -7.20
N PHE A 103 -1.95 6.34 -7.03
CA PHE A 103 -3.01 7.00 -6.28
C PHE A 103 -4.39 6.81 -6.92
N ILE A 104 -4.55 7.03 -8.24
CA ILE A 104 -5.82 6.82 -8.93
C ILE A 104 -6.29 5.37 -8.85
N TYR A 105 -5.38 4.41 -9.03
CA TYR A 105 -5.67 2.99 -8.83
C TYR A 105 -6.14 2.70 -7.40
N ARG A 106 -5.44 3.22 -6.39
CA ARG A 106 -5.80 3.02 -4.98
C ARG A 106 -7.19 3.56 -4.65
N ILE A 107 -7.52 4.80 -5.05
CA ILE A 107 -8.86 5.36 -4.80
C ILE A 107 -9.94 4.58 -5.55
N MET A 108 -9.68 4.13 -6.78
CA MET A 108 -10.59 3.30 -7.56
C MET A 108 -10.91 2.00 -6.81
N LYS A 109 -9.87 1.26 -6.40
CA LYS A 109 -10.04 0.00 -5.66
C LYS A 109 -10.70 0.20 -4.30
N PHE A 110 -10.40 1.30 -3.61
CA PHE A 110 -10.97 1.59 -2.29
C PHE A 110 -12.46 1.94 -2.39
N SER A 111 -12.86 2.81 -3.31
CA SER A 111 -14.27 3.12 -3.59
C SER A 111 -15.09 1.90 -4.03
N GLU A 112 -14.49 0.98 -4.77
CA GLU A 112 -15.15 -0.29 -5.14
C GLU A 112 -15.46 -1.15 -3.90
N GLN A 113 -14.55 -1.14 -2.92
CA GLN A 113 -14.55 -2.05 -1.77
C GLN A 113 -15.37 -1.59 -0.57
N TYR A 114 -15.55 -0.29 -0.36
CA TYR A 114 -16.18 0.26 0.85
C TYR A 114 -17.33 1.20 0.50
N ASN A 115 -18.56 0.85 0.88
CA ASN A 115 -19.77 1.64 0.57
C ASN A 115 -19.82 3.00 1.29
N TRP A 116 -19.12 3.13 2.42
CA TRP A 116 -19.06 4.36 3.21
C TRP A 116 -18.02 5.35 2.67
N PHE A 117 -17.24 4.97 1.64
CA PHE A 117 -16.21 5.81 1.07
C PHE A 117 -16.61 6.29 -0.33
N SER A 118 -16.39 7.57 -0.59
CA SER A 118 -16.51 8.13 -1.93
C SER A 118 -15.39 9.14 -2.19
N VAL A 119 -15.27 9.56 -3.46
CA VAL A 119 -14.38 10.64 -3.87
C VAL A 119 -15.21 11.82 -4.38
N ASP A 120 -14.61 13.00 -4.50
CA ASP A 120 -15.28 14.13 -5.17
C ASP A 120 -15.38 13.96 -6.69
N SER A 121 -16.20 14.79 -7.33
CA SER A 121 -16.48 14.68 -8.76
C SER A 121 -15.22 14.78 -9.66
N PRO A 122 -14.23 15.66 -9.37
CA PRO A 122 -12.97 15.66 -10.11
C PRO A 122 -12.22 14.32 -10.06
N LEU A 123 -12.08 13.71 -8.89
CA LEU A 123 -11.41 12.42 -8.76
C LEU A 123 -12.20 11.29 -9.42
N GLU A 124 -13.53 11.31 -9.34
CA GLU A 124 -14.38 10.33 -10.02
C GLU A 124 -14.17 10.39 -11.55
N ALA A 125 -14.01 11.59 -12.12
CA ALA A 125 -13.70 11.75 -13.53
C ALA A 125 -12.32 11.15 -13.90
N GLU A 126 -11.31 11.27 -13.04
CA GLU A 126 -10.01 10.63 -13.24
C GLU A 126 -10.07 9.12 -13.14
N ILE A 127 -10.82 8.59 -12.17
CA ILE A 127 -11.04 7.14 -12.04
C ILE A 127 -11.64 6.58 -13.33
N ASN A 128 -12.66 7.24 -13.87
CA ASN A 128 -13.31 6.79 -15.11
C ASN A 128 -12.37 6.89 -16.32
N ARG A 129 -11.56 7.95 -16.42
CA ARG A 129 -10.51 8.03 -17.44
C ARG A 129 -9.47 6.92 -17.29
N PHE A 130 -9.10 6.56 -16.06
CA PHE A 130 -8.14 5.49 -15.82
C PHE A 130 -8.70 4.12 -16.16
N ARG A 131 -9.99 3.85 -15.87
CA ARG A 131 -10.69 2.65 -16.32
C ARG A 131 -10.69 2.55 -17.85
N ASP A 132 -11.07 3.62 -18.55
CA ASP A 132 -11.02 3.68 -20.01
C ASP A 132 -9.61 3.42 -20.56
N PHE A 133 -8.58 3.88 -19.85
CA PHE A 133 -7.19 3.61 -20.22
C PHE A 133 -6.82 2.14 -20.03
N ILE A 134 -7.16 1.52 -18.90
CA ILE A 134 -6.94 0.10 -18.66
C ILE A 134 -7.65 -0.73 -19.73
N ASP A 135 -8.92 -0.44 -20.04
CA ASP A 135 -9.71 -1.21 -21.00
C ASP A 135 -9.16 -1.15 -22.44
N LYS A 136 -8.44 -0.07 -22.78
CA LYS A 136 -7.85 0.15 -24.11
C LYS A 136 -6.41 -0.35 -24.24
N ASN A 137 -5.78 -0.80 -23.15
CA ASN A 137 -4.35 -1.14 -23.13
C ASN A 137 -4.11 -2.51 -22.49
N VAL A 138 -3.11 -3.23 -22.98
CA VAL A 138 -2.61 -4.43 -22.31
C VAL A 138 -1.55 -4.01 -21.31
N LEU A 139 -1.89 -4.07 -20.02
CA LEU A 139 -0.99 -3.66 -18.94
C LEU A 139 -0.25 -4.86 -18.36
N VAL A 140 1.07 -4.84 -18.42
CA VAL A 140 1.96 -5.95 -18.04
C VAL A 140 2.83 -5.54 -16.87
N ASN A 141 3.04 -6.42 -15.89
CA ASN A 141 3.98 -6.15 -14.80
C ASN A 141 5.44 -6.22 -15.25
N ASN A 142 6.39 -5.79 -14.39
CA ASN A 142 7.80 -6.14 -14.58
C ASN A 142 8.18 -7.45 -13.89
N LYS A 143 9.17 -8.13 -14.48
CA LYS A 143 9.89 -9.23 -13.84
C LYS A 143 11.22 -8.78 -13.22
N PRO A 144 11.67 -9.43 -12.14
CA PRO A 144 13.02 -9.23 -11.61
C PRO A 144 14.06 -9.77 -12.58
N THR A 145 15.22 -9.11 -12.66
CA THR A 145 16.35 -9.54 -13.50
C THR A 145 17.54 -10.02 -12.68
N LYS A 146 17.46 -9.93 -11.34
CA LYS A 146 18.46 -10.36 -10.37
C LYS A 146 17.79 -10.71 -9.06
N GLU A 147 18.48 -11.47 -8.21
CA GLU A 147 18.06 -11.72 -6.83
C GLU A 147 18.02 -10.44 -5.99
N ALA A 148 17.44 -10.53 -4.78
CA ALA A 148 17.46 -9.44 -3.82
C ALA A 148 18.90 -9.11 -3.38
N GLU A 149 19.20 -7.83 -3.20
CA GLU A 149 20.53 -7.40 -2.74
C GLU A 149 20.74 -7.73 -1.26
N GLU A 150 21.98 -8.04 -0.89
CA GLU A 150 22.37 -8.34 0.49
C GLU A 150 22.97 -7.11 1.17
N SER A 151 22.66 -6.95 2.46
CA SER A 151 23.24 -5.94 3.34
C SER A 151 23.72 -6.62 4.61
N ASP A 152 24.93 -6.27 5.07
CA ASP A 152 25.49 -6.74 6.35
C ASP A 152 25.00 -5.89 7.55
N ARG A 153 24.17 -4.86 7.30
CA ARG A 153 23.59 -4.00 8.35
C ARG A 153 22.31 -4.62 8.88
N ILE A 154 22.06 -4.45 10.18
CA ILE A 154 20.77 -4.81 10.79
C ILE A 154 19.75 -3.74 10.43
N ASP A 155 19.08 -3.95 9.30
CA ASP A 155 18.02 -3.13 8.75
C ASP A 155 16.83 -4.02 8.32
N GLU A 156 15.80 -3.40 7.74
CA GLU A 156 14.62 -4.11 7.24
C GLU A 156 14.98 -5.20 6.22
N ASN A 157 16.01 -4.99 5.38
CA ASN A 157 16.48 -5.97 4.40
C ASN A 157 17.10 -7.20 5.09
N SER A 158 17.87 -7.02 6.17
CA SER A 158 18.40 -8.14 6.94
C SER A 158 17.30 -8.99 7.60
N ILE A 159 16.25 -8.35 8.11
CA ILE A 159 15.10 -9.03 8.70
C ILE A 159 14.30 -9.75 7.61
N GLU A 160 14.07 -9.09 6.47
CA GLU A 160 13.44 -9.67 5.28
C GLU A 160 14.20 -10.94 4.81
N LYS A 161 15.54 -10.88 4.72
CA LYS A 161 16.37 -12.04 4.40
C LYS A 161 16.15 -13.17 5.39
N LYS A 162 16.23 -12.90 6.69
CA LYS A 162 16.06 -13.92 7.73
C LYS A 162 14.68 -14.56 7.68
N LEU A 163 13.64 -13.76 7.47
CA LEU A 163 12.25 -14.23 7.35
C LEU A 163 12.03 -15.11 6.12
N SER A 164 12.80 -14.92 5.04
CA SER A 164 12.71 -15.76 3.84
C SER A 164 13.32 -17.15 3.99
N GLU A 165 14.10 -17.40 5.04
CA GLU A 165 14.63 -18.73 5.33
C GLU A 165 13.51 -19.73 5.65
N ASP A 166 13.74 -20.98 5.27
CA ASP A 166 12.73 -22.04 5.36
C ASP A 166 12.12 -22.14 6.76
N GLY A 167 10.79 -21.93 6.84
CA GLY A 167 10.01 -22.07 8.07
C GLY A 167 10.07 -20.89 9.05
N ILE A 168 10.98 -19.91 8.87
CA ILE A 168 11.14 -18.80 9.81
C ILE A 168 9.92 -17.88 9.81
N LEU A 169 9.47 -17.39 8.64
CA LEU A 169 8.28 -16.57 8.55
C LEU A 169 7.04 -17.29 9.13
N LYS A 170 6.88 -18.59 8.84
CA LYS A 170 5.77 -19.38 9.39
C LYS A 170 5.80 -19.42 10.92
N LYS A 171 6.99 -19.63 11.51
CA LYS A 171 7.17 -19.60 12.97
C LYS A 171 6.83 -18.23 13.56
N VAL A 172 7.19 -17.14 12.87
CA VAL A 172 6.89 -15.76 13.30
C VAL A 172 5.40 -15.45 13.18
N LEU A 173 4.73 -15.90 12.12
CA LEU A 173 3.29 -15.69 11.92
C LEU A 173 2.42 -16.53 12.84
N GLY A 174 2.94 -17.67 13.31
CA GLY A 174 2.18 -18.62 14.12
C GLY A 174 1.11 -19.35 13.30
N GLU A 175 -0.07 -19.55 13.89
CA GLU A 175 -1.16 -20.31 13.25
C GLU A 175 -2.04 -19.47 12.32
N THR A 176 -2.06 -18.14 12.47
CA THR A 176 -2.94 -17.27 11.68
C THR A 176 -2.24 -15.94 11.41
N PRO A 177 -2.06 -15.56 10.13
CA PRO A 177 -2.47 -16.27 8.92
C PRO A 177 -1.64 -17.54 8.64
N ASP A 178 -2.28 -18.60 8.15
CA ASP A 178 -1.56 -19.75 7.60
C ASP A 178 -1.10 -19.43 6.18
N ILE A 179 0.22 -19.39 6.01
CA ILE A 179 0.87 -19.17 4.72
C ILE A 179 1.28 -20.47 4.03
N GLY A 180 0.90 -21.63 4.58
CA GLY A 180 1.25 -22.95 4.06
C GLY A 180 2.71 -23.32 4.34
N THR A 181 3.30 -24.14 3.45
CA THR A 181 4.72 -24.55 3.51
C THR A 181 5.49 -24.17 2.25
N GLY A 182 4.90 -23.34 1.39
CA GLY A 182 5.55 -22.85 0.18
C GLY A 182 6.76 -21.97 0.52
N LYS A 183 7.80 -22.05 -0.31
CA LYS A 183 9.01 -21.23 -0.18
C LYS A 183 8.65 -19.75 -0.15
N VAL A 184 9.30 -19.01 0.75
CA VAL A 184 9.16 -17.56 0.87
C VAL A 184 10.19 -16.90 -0.04
N TYR A 185 9.72 -15.94 -0.83
CA TYR A 185 10.51 -15.17 -1.76
C TYR A 185 10.52 -13.70 -1.35
N ARG A 186 11.50 -12.96 -1.87
CA ARG A 186 11.80 -11.59 -1.47
C ARG A 186 11.58 -10.61 -2.62
N GLN A 187 11.13 -9.40 -2.31
CA GLN A 187 11.16 -8.24 -3.21
C GLN A 187 10.54 -8.50 -4.59
N LEU A 188 9.25 -8.88 -4.60
CA LEU A 188 8.50 -9.05 -5.85
C LEU A 188 8.18 -7.69 -6.48
N PRO A 189 8.63 -7.41 -7.72
CA PRO A 189 8.40 -6.11 -8.34
C PRO A 189 6.92 -5.81 -8.62
N VAL A 190 6.54 -4.55 -8.46
CA VAL A 190 5.16 -4.03 -8.64
C VAL A 190 5.09 -2.85 -9.61
N GLY A 191 5.94 -2.87 -10.63
CA GLY A 191 5.83 -1.96 -11.77
C GLY A 191 4.73 -2.42 -12.72
N LEU A 192 4.19 -1.48 -13.50
CA LEU A 192 3.13 -1.75 -14.49
C LEU A 192 3.42 -0.94 -15.74
N PHE A 193 3.30 -1.57 -16.91
CA PHE A 193 3.73 -1.03 -18.19
C PHE A 193 2.64 -1.24 -19.25
N SER A 194 2.45 -0.28 -20.15
CA SER A 194 1.64 -0.49 -21.35
C SER A 194 2.53 -1.09 -22.44
N GLY A 195 2.45 -2.41 -22.64
CA GLY A 195 3.34 -3.15 -23.52
C GLY A 195 4.71 -3.48 -22.91
N GLU A 196 5.79 -3.31 -23.68
CA GLU A 196 7.14 -3.70 -23.27
C GLU A 196 7.70 -2.80 -22.16
N LYS A 197 8.44 -3.38 -21.20
CA LYS A 197 9.04 -2.66 -20.07
C LYS A 197 10.06 -1.60 -20.54
N SER A 198 9.70 -0.32 -20.42
CA SER A 198 10.61 0.81 -20.59
C SER A 198 10.15 1.99 -19.72
N LYS A 199 10.95 3.06 -19.66
CA LYS A 199 10.50 4.31 -19.02
C LYS A 199 9.33 4.95 -19.78
N ASP A 200 9.32 4.80 -21.10
CA ASP A 200 8.34 5.39 -22.01
C ASP A 200 7.03 4.60 -22.07
N THR A 201 6.94 3.48 -21.35
CA THR A 201 5.71 2.68 -21.21
C THR A 201 5.25 2.53 -19.77
N ALA A 202 5.99 3.11 -18.81
CA ALA A 202 5.73 2.95 -17.38
C ALA A 202 4.40 3.63 -16.98
N VAL A 203 3.43 2.85 -16.54
CA VAL A 203 2.16 3.32 -15.96
C VAL A 203 2.30 3.48 -14.45
N PHE A 204 2.86 2.49 -13.75
CA PHE A 204 3.24 2.65 -12.34
C PHE A 204 4.72 2.99 -12.23
N THR A 205 5.19 3.26 -11.01
CA THR A 205 6.58 3.69 -10.82
C THR A 205 7.57 2.66 -11.40
N TYR A 206 8.59 3.19 -12.06
CA TYR A 206 9.72 2.44 -12.58
C TYR A 206 10.81 2.36 -11.49
N GLY A 207 11.28 1.15 -11.15
CA GLY A 207 12.43 0.97 -10.24
C GLY A 207 12.12 0.17 -8.96
N HIS A 208 12.65 0.64 -7.82
CA HIS A 208 12.81 -0.10 -6.56
C HIS A 208 11.52 -0.42 -5.77
N SER A 209 10.33 -0.29 -6.36
CA SER A 209 9.10 -0.70 -5.67
C SER A 209 8.90 -2.21 -5.77
N ALA A 210 8.82 -2.87 -4.63
CA ALA A 210 8.60 -4.29 -4.53
C ALA A 210 7.81 -4.64 -3.27
N ILE A 211 7.14 -5.78 -3.27
CA ILE A 211 6.57 -6.42 -2.09
C ILE A 211 7.72 -7.12 -1.35
N ASP A 212 7.89 -6.84 -0.06
CA ASP A 212 9.04 -7.31 0.73
C ASP A 212 9.17 -8.83 0.75
N LEU A 213 8.08 -9.53 1.12
CA LEU A 213 8.03 -10.99 1.12
C LEU A 213 6.74 -11.49 0.49
N TRP A 214 6.81 -12.65 -0.15
CA TRP A 214 5.64 -13.33 -0.67
C TRP A 214 5.84 -14.82 -0.75
N ASN A 215 4.73 -15.56 -0.72
CA ASN A 215 4.72 -16.96 -1.11
C ASN A 215 3.38 -17.32 -1.76
N LYS A 216 3.27 -18.58 -2.20
CA LYS A 216 2.01 -19.16 -2.64
C LYS A 216 1.71 -20.44 -1.87
N ASP A 217 0.43 -20.66 -1.65
CA ASP A 217 -0.11 -21.90 -1.12
C ASP A 217 -1.41 -22.24 -1.84
N GLY A 218 -1.36 -23.30 -2.66
CA GLY A 218 -2.46 -23.64 -3.58
C GLY A 218 -2.83 -22.47 -4.49
N ASN A 219 -4.11 -22.06 -4.43
CA ASN A 219 -4.67 -20.93 -5.20
C ASN A 219 -4.63 -19.59 -4.43
N THR A 220 -3.82 -19.52 -3.36
CA THR A 220 -3.66 -18.32 -2.54
C THR A 220 -2.26 -17.76 -2.70
N ILE A 221 -2.16 -16.46 -2.93
CA ILE A 221 -0.91 -15.70 -2.79
C ILE A 221 -0.92 -15.00 -1.44
N ASN A 222 0.14 -15.17 -0.65
CA ASN A 222 0.35 -14.37 0.55
C ASN A 222 1.42 -13.33 0.23
N ILE A 223 1.10 -12.07 0.50
CA ILE A 223 2.07 -10.98 0.41
C ILE A 223 2.23 -10.33 1.78
N ILE A 224 3.45 -9.91 2.06
CA ILE A 224 3.81 -9.37 3.36
C ILE A 224 4.51 -8.03 3.13
N GLU A 225 4.00 -7.02 3.81
CA GLU A 225 4.66 -5.74 4.00
C GLU A 225 5.32 -5.76 5.38
N LEU A 226 6.65 -5.62 5.42
CA LEU A 226 7.46 -5.67 6.61
C LEU A 226 7.79 -4.26 7.07
N LYS A 227 7.68 -3.99 8.36
CA LYS A 227 8.25 -2.78 8.97
C LYS A 227 9.15 -3.13 10.15
N TYR A 228 10.33 -2.51 10.21
CA TYR A 228 11.22 -2.58 11.36
C TYR A 228 11.48 -1.20 11.95
N ASN A 229 11.08 -1.00 13.22
CA ASN A 229 11.18 0.29 13.93
C ASN A 229 10.52 1.46 13.18
N ASN A 230 9.50 1.16 12.38
CA ASN A 230 8.74 2.14 11.61
C ASN A 230 7.24 1.94 11.91
N ASN A 231 6.64 2.93 12.55
CA ASN A 231 5.25 2.89 13.01
C ASN A 231 4.34 3.79 12.17
N MET A 232 4.70 4.10 10.92
CA MET A 232 3.84 4.89 10.04
C MET A 232 2.55 4.14 9.72
N ILE A 233 1.44 4.89 9.59
CA ILE A 233 0.16 4.32 9.15
C ILE A 233 0.20 3.84 7.69
N GLY A 234 1.20 4.27 6.93
CA GLY A 234 1.43 3.94 5.52
C GLY A 234 1.49 2.45 5.21
N ILE A 235 1.79 1.60 6.19
CA ILE A 235 1.77 0.14 6.01
C ILE A 235 0.39 -0.38 5.57
N ILE A 236 -0.72 0.26 5.99
CA ILE A 236 -2.07 -0.05 5.49
C ILE A 236 -2.16 0.24 3.99
N THR A 237 -1.64 1.40 3.58
CA THR A 237 -1.68 1.85 2.20
C THR A 237 -0.85 0.95 1.29
N GLU A 238 0.35 0.57 1.75
CA GLU A 238 1.24 -0.34 1.03
C GLU A 238 0.59 -1.70 0.85
N ILE A 239 0.14 -2.34 1.93
CA ILE A 239 -0.49 -3.65 1.83
C ILE A 239 -1.79 -3.61 1.03
N PHE A 240 -2.58 -2.54 1.14
CA PHE A 240 -3.80 -2.36 0.35
C PHE A 240 -3.48 -2.29 -1.14
N PHE A 241 -2.51 -1.46 -1.53
CA PHE A 241 -2.07 -1.34 -2.92
C PHE A 241 -1.55 -2.67 -3.44
N TYR A 242 -0.61 -3.30 -2.73
CA TYR A 242 0.00 -4.54 -3.18
C TYR A 242 -1.00 -5.69 -3.27
N SER A 243 -1.94 -5.78 -2.33
CA SER A 243 -2.90 -6.89 -2.32
C SER A 243 -3.88 -6.79 -3.48
N ASN A 244 -4.36 -5.57 -3.77
CA ASN A 244 -5.21 -5.33 -4.93
C ASN A 244 -4.43 -5.51 -6.24
N TYR A 245 -3.21 -4.98 -6.32
CA TYR A 245 -2.34 -5.14 -7.48
C TYR A 245 -2.13 -6.61 -7.81
N MET A 246 -1.80 -7.43 -6.79
CA MET A 246 -1.62 -8.86 -6.97
C MET A 246 -2.92 -9.53 -7.37
N LEU A 247 -4.06 -9.20 -6.76
CA LEU A 247 -5.34 -9.76 -7.15
C LEU A 247 -5.64 -9.48 -8.63
N ASP A 248 -5.42 -8.25 -9.10
CA ASP A 248 -5.60 -7.87 -10.50
C ASP A 248 -4.53 -8.48 -11.43
N LEU A 249 -3.34 -8.82 -10.91
CA LEU A 249 -2.27 -9.45 -11.68
C LEU A 249 -2.46 -10.97 -11.84
N VAL A 250 -2.84 -11.69 -10.78
CA VAL A 250 -2.83 -13.16 -10.77
C VAL A 250 -4.22 -13.79 -10.89
N SER A 251 -5.30 -13.03 -10.74
CA SER A 251 -6.67 -13.53 -10.98
C SER A 251 -6.95 -13.73 -12.48
N ASN A 252 -7.78 -14.72 -12.81
CA ASN A 252 -8.33 -14.92 -14.17
C ASN A 252 -9.18 -13.72 -14.64
N THR A 253 -9.86 -13.05 -13.72
CA THR A 253 -10.65 -11.83 -13.99
C THR A 253 -9.89 -10.56 -13.64
N GLY A 254 -8.58 -10.66 -13.42
CA GLY A 254 -7.75 -9.53 -13.00
C GLY A 254 -7.44 -8.60 -14.17
N LEU A 255 -7.18 -7.32 -13.86
CA LEU A 255 -6.96 -6.25 -14.84
C LEU A 255 -5.59 -6.30 -15.53
N PHE A 256 -4.60 -6.97 -14.95
CA PHE A 256 -3.21 -6.90 -15.40
C PHE A 256 -2.72 -8.25 -15.92
N HIS A 257 -1.66 -8.22 -16.71
CA HIS A 257 -1.04 -9.40 -17.32
C HIS A 257 0.34 -9.67 -16.72
N LEU A 258 0.66 -10.95 -16.55
CA LEU A 258 1.99 -11.38 -16.17
C LEU A 258 2.94 -11.21 -17.36
N ALA A 259 4.12 -10.64 -17.12
CA ALA A 259 5.20 -10.64 -18.10
C ALA A 259 5.65 -12.07 -18.42
N GLU A 260 6.01 -12.29 -19.68
CA GLU A 260 6.53 -13.57 -20.15
C GLU A 260 7.82 -13.95 -19.42
N ASN A 261 7.86 -15.20 -18.97
CA ASN A 261 8.95 -15.73 -18.19
C ASN A 261 9.84 -16.66 -19.03
N GLU A 262 10.76 -16.07 -19.79
CA GLU A 262 11.73 -16.80 -20.62
C GLU A 262 13.11 -16.99 -19.96
N GLY A 263 13.24 -16.77 -18.64
CA GLY A 263 14.55 -16.74 -17.96
C GLY A 263 14.59 -17.41 -16.58
N ASP A 264 15.69 -17.17 -15.87
CA ASP A 264 15.93 -17.68 -14.52
C ASP A 264 14.82 -17.27 -13.54
N ASN A 265 14.51 -18.17 -12.59
CA ASN A 265 13.47 -17.98 -11.57
C ASN A 265 13.90 -17.00 -10.45
N CYS A 266 14.34 -15.80 -10.84
CA CYS A 266 14.76 -14.75 -9.93
C CYS A 266 13.62 -14.40 -8.97
N ARG A 267 13.93 -14.39 -7.66
CA ARG A 267 12.96 -14.01 -6.61
C ARG A 267 11.63 -14.78 -6.68
N GLY A 268 11.67 -16.01 -7.21
CA GLY A 268 10.49 -16.88 -7.33
C GLY A 268 9.49 -16.51 -8.42
N TYR A 269 9.80 -15.57 -9.33
CA TYR A 269 8.84 -15.05 -10.30
C TYR A 269 8.13 -16.13 -11.14
N ALA A 270 8.82 -17.22 -11.48
CA ALA A 270 8.26 -18.35 -12.23
C ALA A 270 7.12 -19.08 -11.51
N GLU A 271 7.02 -18.90 -10.18
CA GLU A 271 5.95 -19.46 -9.39
C GLU A 271 4.62 -18.70 -9.54
N LEU A 272 4.66 -17.46 -10.03
CA LEU A 272 3.46 -16.66 -10.31
C LEU A 272 2.73 -17.21 -11.53
N LYS A 273 1.43 -17.44 -11.36
CA LYS A 273 0.55 -17.94 -12.42
C LYS A 273 -0.80 -17.23 -12.34
N LYS A 274 -1.45 -17.10 -13.49
CA LYS A 274 -2.87 -16.77 -13.55
C LYS A 274 -3.72 -17.87 -12.89
N GLY A 275 -4.90 -17.51 -12.41
CA GLY A 275 -5.85 -18.43 -11.79
C GLY A 275 -5.82 -18.46 -10.26
N MET A 276 -5.05 -17.57 -9.63
CA MET A 276 -5.11 -17.42 -8.17
C MET A 276 -6.48 -16.84 -7.77
N GLU A 277 -7.08 -17.43 -6.75
CA GLU A 277 -8.43 -17.09 -6.30
C GLU A 277 -8.41 -16.10 -5.14
N ARG A 278 -7.35 -16.18 -4.31
CA ARG A 278 -7.22 -15.44 -3.06
C ARG A 278 -5.88 -14.74 -2.93
N VAL A 279 -5.91 -13.57 -2.29
CA VAL A 279 -4.73 -12.83 -1.85
C VAL A 279 -4.89 -12.53 -0.36
N ASN A 280 -3.87 -12.89 0.42
CA ASN A 280 -3.73 -12.47 1.81
C ASN A 280 -2.70 -11.35 1.89
N GLY A 281 -3.12 -10.18 2.37
CA GLY A 281 -2.25 -9.06 2.67
C GLY A 281 -1.85 -9.06 4.15
N ILE A 282 -0.57 -9.24 4.45
CA ILE A 282 -0.07 -9.37 5.82
C ILE A 282 0.80 -8.15 6.15
N MET A 283 0.35 -7.34 7.11
CA MET A 283 1.17 -6.30 7.72
C MET A 283 2.00 -6.96 8.81
N LEU A 284 3.32 -6.96 8.70
CA LEU A 284 4.24 -7.57 9.67
C LEU A 284 5.13 -6.48 10.27
N ALA A 285 5.00 -6.17 11.56
CA ALA A 285 5.81 -5.13 12.20
C ALA A 285 6.21 -5.49 13.63
N ASN A 286 7.32 -4.94 14.12
CA ASN A 286 7.68 -5.05 15.54
C ASN A 286 6.98 -3.99 16.41
N SER A 287 6.47 -2.93 15.80
CA SER A 287 5.58 -1.94 16.43
C SER A 287 4.69 -1.30 15.39
N TYR A 288 3.42 -1.08 15.73
CA TYR A 288 2.49 -0.40 14.85
C TYR A 288 2.22 1.04 15.25
N HIS A 289 1.65 1.79 14.29
CA HIS A 289 0.97 3.04 14.56
C HIS A 289 -0.15 2.81 15.60
N PRO A 290 -0.37 3.71 16.58
CA PRO A 290 -1.44 3.54 17.59
C PRO A 290 -2.84 3.30 17.01
N CYS A 291 -3.14 3.86 15.83
CA CYS A 291 -4.40 3.60 15.15
C CYS A 291 -4.55 2.18 14.60
N ILE A 292 -3.44 1.51 14.27
CA ILE A 292 -3.41 0.13 13.76
C ILE A 292 -3.48 -0.88 14.92
N GLU A 293 -2.90 -0.53 16.08
CA GLU A 293 -3.01 -1.32 17.31
C GLU A 293 -4.47 -1.43 17.81
N ASP A 294 -5.37 -0.55 17.35
CA ASP A 294 -6.81 -0.68 17.59
C ASP A 294 -7.41 -1.75 16.66
N GLU A 295 -7.90 -2.85 17.24
CA GLU A 295 -8.48 -3.97 16.51
C GLU A 295 -9.62 -3.58 15.54
N ARG A 296 -10.31 -2.46 15.77
CA ARG A 296 -11.35 -1.96 14.87
C ARG A 296 -10.78 -1.59 13.51
N CYS A 297 -9.52 -1.16 13.44
CA CYS A 297 -8.86 -0.82 12.18
C CYS A 297 -8.79 -2.02 11.25
N LEU A 298 -8.25 -3.15 11.72
CA LEU A 298 -8.20 -4.39 10.94
C LEU A 298 -9.60 -4.96 10.66
N LYS A 299 -10.52 -4.87 11.62
CA LYS A 299 -11.91 -5.30 11.42
C LYS A 299 -12.57 -4.52 10.30
N GLU A 300 -12.40 -3.19 10.26
CA GLU A 300 -12.96 -2.33 9.22
C GLU A 300 -12.31 -2.59 7.86
N LEU A 301 -10.98 -2.73 7.79
CA LEU A 301 -10.26 -3.09 6.56
C LEU A 301 -10.76 -4.44 5.97
N ASN A 302 -11.15 -5.39 6.83
CA ASN A 302 -11.71 -6.68 6.40
C ASN A 302 -13.22 -6.68 6.14
N LYS A 303 -13.92 -5.53 6.26
CA LYS A 303 -15.31 -5.38 5.77
C LYS A 303 -15.39 -5.12 4.26
N ASN A 304 -14.25 -5.06 3.58
CA ASN A 304 -14.20 -4.88 2.13
C ASN A 304 -15.09 -5.92 1.40
N LYS A 305 -15.71 -5.50 0.28
CA LYS A 305 -16.58 -6.38 -0.52
C LYS A 305 -15.89 -7.61 -1.10
N LEU A 306 -14.56 -7.62 -1.14
CA LEU A 306 -13.75 -8.69 -1.71
C LEU A 306 -13.25 -9.68 -0.65
N LYS A 307 -13.72 -9.63 0.60
CA LYS A 307 -13.19 -10.38 1.76
C LYS A 307 -12.99 -11.89 1.57
N ASP A 308 -13.76 -12.52 0.68
CA ASP A 308 -13.63 -13.95 0.36
C ASP A 308 -12.44 -14.27 -0.58
N ARG A 309 -11.92 -13.22 -1.24
CA ARG A 309 -10.79 -13.22 -2.19
C ARG A 309 -9.62 -12.37 -1.71
N LEU A 310 -9.84 -11.43 -0.81
CA LEU A 310 -8.87 -10.44 -0.37
C LEU A 310 -9.00 -10.21 1.13
N LYS A 311 -8.06 -10.76 1.90
CA LYS A 311 -8.10 -10.70 3.36
C LYS A 311 -6.82 -10.11 3.93
N TYR A 312 -6.96 -9.28 4.94
CA TYR A 312 -5.86 -8.58 5.58
C TYR A 312 -5.58 -9.14 6.97
N TYR A 313 -4.30 -9.15 7.34
CA TYR A 313 -3.81 -9.58 8.64
C TYR A 313 -2.83 -8.56 9.21
N CYS A 314 -2.77 -8.50 10.53
CA CYS A 314 -1.83 -7.67 11.28
C CYS A 314 -1.11 -8.60 12.27
N VAL A 315 0.21 -8.74 12.12
CA VAL A 315 1.01 -9.65 12.95
C VAL A 315 2.21 -8.92 13.53
N LYS A 316 2.27 -8.90 14.86
CA LYS A 316 3.39 -8.31 15.58
C LYS A 316 4.48 -9.35 15.82
N TYR A 317 5.73 -9.05 15.50
CA TYR A 317 6.86 -9.93 15.77
C TYR A 317 7.80 -9.34 16.83
N ASP A 318 8.48 -10.23 17.56
CA ASP A 318 9.58 -9.81 18.44
C ASP A 318 10.87 -9.71 17.62
N ALA A 319 11.31 -8.47 17.37
CA ALA A 319 12.53 -8.22 16.64
C ALA A 319 13.77 -8.81 17.31
N LYS A 320 13.80 -8.94 18.64
CA LYS A 320 14.97 -9.50 19.34
C LYS A 320 15.23 -10.93 18.94
N ILE A 321 14.18 -11.74 18.78
CA ILE A 321 14.31 -13.14 18.37
C ILE A 321 14.99 -13.23 17.00
N ILE A 322 14.60 -12.35 16.07
CA ILE A 322 15.16 -12.33 14.72
C ILE A 322 16.59 -11.79 14.75
N VAL A 323 16.85 -10.73 15.51
CA VAL A 323 18.16 -10.07 15.58
C VAL A 323 19.20 -10.95 16.28
N VAL A 324 18.86 -11.62 17.39
CA VAL A 324 19.76 -12.55 18.09
C VAL A 324 20.19 -13.68 17.16
N ASP A 325 19.25 -14.25 16.40
CA ASP A 325 19.56 -15.28 15.40
C ASP A 325 20.45 -14.75 14.27
N ILE A 326 20.38 -13.45 13.93
CA ILE A 326 21.24 -12.82 12.92
C ILE A 326 22.65 -12.56 13.47
N THR A 327 22.78 -12.06 14.71
CA THR A 327 24.06 -11.62 15.28
C THR A 327 24.81 -12.72 16.03
N GLY A 328 24.12 -13.79 16.43
CA GLY A 328 24.67 -14.85 17.28
C GLY A 328 25.04 -14.38 18.69
N GLN A 329 24.47 -13.26 19.15
CA GLN A 329 24.72 -12.69 20.48
C GLN A 329 23.42 -12.66 21.27
N ASP A 330 23.39 -13.41 22.38
CA ASP A 330 22.29 -13.48 23.37
C ASP A 330 22.09 -12.17 24.16
#